data_AF-X1VPI4-F1
#
_entry.id   AF-X1VPI4-F1
#
_cell.length_a   1.000
_cell.length_b   1.000
_cell.length_c   1.000
_cell.angle_alpha   90.00
_cell.angle_beta   90.00
_cell.angle_gamma   90.00
#
_symmetry.space_group_name_H-M   'P 1'
#
loop_
_entity.id
_entity.type
_entity.pdbx_description
1 polymer ?
#
loop_
_entity_poly.entity_id
_entity_poly.type
_entity_poly.pdbx_seq_one_letter_code
_entity_poly.pdbx_strand_id
1 'polypeptide(L)'
;MLQEGYEAEYTKAMVSYLGIFVDELVRFTSVLNTWKVDAEAIVHVFGRQALPMLWDYNENNPLGDHGGTWKTRSKAVIGVVENIHNSPQGSVITQSSATSLPYSDDYFDAVFTDPPYYDNVPYSYLSDFFYVWLKRTVGHIYPDLFATPLTPKKNEIVAYTNFPGGFDEGKRFFEDMLKKSFQEIFRVS
;
A
#
# COMPACT_ATOMS: atom_id res chain seq x y z
N MET A 1 20.39 -5.43 -17.72
CA MET A 1 20.88 -5.26 -16.33
C MET A 1 21.70 -6.46 -15.82
N LEU A 2 21.12 -7.61 -15.44
CA LEU A 2 21.94 -8.73 -14.93
C LEU A 2 22.97 -9.24 -15.95
N GLN A 3 22.55 -9.40 -17.21
CA GLN A 3 23.45 -9.77 -18.32
C GLN A 3 24.51 -8.70 -18.63
N GLU A 4 24.28 -7.46 -18.21
CA GLU A 4 25.21 -6.34 -18.35
C GLU A 4 26.13 -6.19 -17.11
N GLY A 5 26.04 -7.10 -16.13
CA GLY A 5 26.92 -7.13 -14.96
C GLY A 5 26.48 -6.26 -13.77
N TYR A 6 25.24 -5.76 -13.76
CA TYR A 6 24.71 -5.02 -12.60
C TYR A 6 24.45 -5.97 -11.42
N GLU A 7 24.60 -5.45 -10.19
CA GLU A 7 24.33 -6.19 -8.96
C GLU A 7 22.87 -6.66 -8.90
N ALA A 8 22.66 -7.86 -8.34
CA ALA A 8 21.34 -8.48 -8.25
C ALA A 8 20.36 -7.66 -7.40
N GLU A 9 20.78 -7.18 -6.21
CA GLU A 9 19.93 -6.38 -5.34
C GLU A 9 19.61 -5.01 -5.94
N TYR A 10 20.57 -4.38 -6.61
CA TYR A 10 20.33 -3.15 -7.35
C TYR A 10 19.31 -3.36 -8.48
N THR A 11 19.46 -4.44 -9.26
CA THR A 11 18.52 -4.77 -10.34
C THR A 11 17.11 -5.04 -9.78
N LYS A 12 17.03 -5.79 -8.68
CA LYS A 12 15.77 -6.05 -7.97
C LYS A 12 15.10 -4.77 -7.51
N ALA A 13 15.83 -3.84 -6.90
CA ALA A 13 15.31 -2.54 -6.48
C ALA A 13 14.79 -1.73 -7.68
N MET A 14 15.55 -1.66 -8.77
CA MET A 14 15.15 -0.93 -9.99
C MET A 14 13.86 -1.48 -10.61
N VAL A 15 13.74 -2.81 -10.74
CA VAL A 15 12.52 -3.44 -11.25
C VAL A 15 11.33 -3.24 -10.30
N SER A 16 11.59 -3.18 -8.99
CA SER A 16 10.55 -2.89 -7.99
C SER A 16 10.02 -1.46 -8.11
N TYR A 17 10.89 -0.47 -8.28
CA TYR A 17 10.47 0.91 -8.52
C TYR A 17 9.68 1.06 -9.80
N LEU A 18 10.07 0.35 -10.87
CA LEU A 18 9.30 0.30 -12.12
C LEU A 18 7.92 -0.34 -11.90
N GLY A 19 7.83 -1.40 -11.09
CA GLY A 19 6.56 -2.02 -10.70
C GLY A 19 5.64 -1.06 -9.96
N ILE A 20 6.15 -0.34 -8.95
CA ILE A 20 5.41 0.71 -8.23
C ILE A 20 4.99 1.84 -9.17
N PHE A 21 5.83 2.17 -10.15
CA PHE A 21 5.49 3.20 -11.13
C PHE A 21 4.32 2.79 -12.03
N VAL A 22 4.20 1.50 -12.38
CA VAL A 22 3.01 1.00 -13.10
C VAL A 22 1.74 1.25 -12.28
N ASP A 23 1.75 0.94 -10.99
CA ASP A 23 0.61 1.21 -10.09
C ASP A 23 0.21 2.69 -10.07
N GLU A 24 1.19 3.59 -10.08
CA GLU A 24 0.92 5.01 -10.17
C GLU A 24 0.23 5.42 -11.46
N LEU A 25 0.52 4.76 -12.58
CA LEU A 25 -0.20 4.98 -13.84
C LEU A 25 -1.60 4.40 -13.81
N VAL A 26 -1.76 3.15 -13.33
CA VAL A 26 -3.08 2.50 -13.20
C VAL A 26 -4.05 3.37 -12.39
N ARG A 27 -3.54 4.05 -11.35
CA ARG A 27 -4.32 4.97 -10.52
C ARG A 27 -4.97 6.13 -11.29
N PHE A 28 -4.47 6.46 -12.48
CA PHE A 28 -4.98 7.50 -13.37
C PHE A 28 -5.53 6.95 -14.69
N THR A 29 -5.50 5.64 -14.93
CA THR A 29 -5.96 5.03 -16.19
C THR A 29 -6.99 3.93 -15.91
N SER A 30 -7.94 4.20 -15.04
CA SER A 30 -9.00 3.29 -14.60
C SER A 30 -10.37 3.90 -14.88
N VAL A 31 -11.37 3.04 -15.08
CA VAL A 31 -12.79 3.44 -15.17
C VAL A 31 -13.33 4.08 -13.88
N LEU A 32 -12.53 4.12 -12.82
CA LEU A 32 -12.84 4.76 -11.55
C LEU A 32 -12.28 6.19 -11.43
N ASN A 33 -11.79 6.77 -12.53
CA ASN A 33 -11.28 8.14 -12.56
C ASN A 33 -12.37 9.15 -12.90
N THR A 34 -12.57 10.15 -12.03
CA THR A 34 -13.52 11.25 -12.25
C THR A 34 -12.85 12.45 -12.90
N TRP A 35 -13.68 13.30 -13.52
CA TRP A 35 -13.28 14.64 -13.97
C TRP A 35 -13.55 15.67 -12.87
N LYS A 36 -12.53 16.46 -12.50
CA LYS A 36 -12.67 17.64 -11.63
C LYS A 36 -13.06 18.82 -12.50
N VAL A 37 -14.32 19.23 -12.45
CA VAL A 37 -14.87 20.32 -13.27
C VAL A 37 -14.19 21.66 -12.95
N ASP A 38 -13.88 21.92 -11.68
CA ASP A 38 -13.28 23.19 -11.23
C ASP A 38 -11.81 23.35 -11.63
N ALA A 39 -11.08 22.24 -11.76
CA ALA A 39 -9.67 22.26 -12.16
C ALA A 39 -9.46 21.83 -13.62
N GLU A 40 -10.53 21.47 -14.34
CA GLU A 40 -10.49 20.90 -15.69
C GLU A 40 -9.44 19.78 -15.81
N ALA A 41 -9.42 18.89 -14.83
CA ALA A 41 -8.37 17.89 -14.69
C ALA A 41 -8.92 16.53 -14.23
N ILE A 42 -8.20 15.47 -14.58
CA ILE A 42 -8.50 14.13 -14.09
C ILE A 42 -8.14 13.96 -12.61
N VAL A 43 -8.96 13.19 -11.89
CA VAL A 43 -8.71 12.78 -10.50
C VAL A 43 -8.41 11.29 -10.44
N HIS A 44 -7.39 10.95 -9.66
CA HIS A 44 -7.00 9.57 -9.40
C HIS A 44 -8.10 8.77 -8.67
N VAL A 45 -8.03 7.44 -8.74
CA VAL A 45 -9.06 6.54 -8.16
C VAL A 45 -9.29 6.76 -6.66
N PHE A 46 -8.25 7.09 -5.90
CA PHE A 46 -8.30 7.19 -4.44
C PHE A 46 -8.60 8.59 -3.92
N GLY A 47 -9.67 9.22 -4.42
CA GLY A 47 -10.20 10.46 -3.83
C GLY A 47 -10.87 10.23 -2.46
N ARG A 48 -11.20 8.97 -2.14
CA ARG A 48 -11.73 8.50 -0.86
C ARG A 48 -11.16 7.11 -0.54
N GLN A 49 -11.33 6.65 0.69
CA GLN A 49 -10.96 5.31 1.15
C GLN A 49 -11.95 4.22 0.65
N ALA A 50 -12.35 4.30 -0.62
CA ALA A 50 -13.30 3.38 -1.26
C ALA A 50 -13.11 3.35 -2.78
N LEU A 51 -13.54 2.26 -3.42
CA LEU A 51 -13.55 2.07 -4.88
C LEU A 51 -15.00 2.07 -5.40
N PRO A 52 -15.65 3.23 -5.53
CA PRO A 52 -17.04 3.32 -5.94
C PRO A 52 -17.24 3.00 -7.41
N MET A 53 -18.39 2.45 -7.78
CA MET A 53 -18.83 2.49 -9.17
C MET A 53 -19.08 3.96 -9.59
N LEU A 54 -18.62 4.33 -10.79
CA LEU A 54 -18.88 5.62 -11.41
C LEU A 54 -19.67 5.41 -12.70
N TRP A 55 -20.64 6.29 -12.95
CA TRP A 55 -21.38 6.31 -14.22
C TRP A 55 -20.64 7.10 -15.28
N ASP A 56 -20.05 8.23 -14.89
CA ASP A 56 -19.23 9.07 -15.74
C ASP A 56 -17.77 8.95 -15.30
N TYR A 57 -16.92 8.49 -16.21
CA TYR A 57 -15.48 8.37 -16.00
C TYR A 57 -14.72 9.06 -17.14
N ASN A 58 -13.52 9.52 -16.82
CA ASN A 58 -12.59 10.06 -17.81
C ASN A 58 -11.56 9.00 -18.19
N GLU A 59 -11.33 8.80 -19.47
CA GLU A 59 -10.25 7.96 -19.97
C GLU A 59 -8.99 8.82 -20.18
N ASN A 60 -8.02 8.64 -19.30
CA ASN A 60 -6.76 9.36 -19.38
C ASN A 60 -5.87 8.78 -20.49
N ASN A 61 -5.25 9.66 -21.28
CA ASN A 61 -4.16 9.24 -22.15
C ASN A 61 -2.82 9.27 -21.37
N PRO A 62 -2.23 8.11 -21.01
CA PRO A 62 -1.00 8.09 -20.20
C PRO A 62 0.23 8.67 -20.93
N LEU A 63 0.16 8.86 -22.25
CA LEU A 63 1.25 9.39 -23.08
C LEU A 63 1.10 10.89 -23.38
N GLY A 64 0.05 11.53 -22.89
CA GLY A 64 -0.19 12.97 -23.10
C GLY A 64 0.73 13.88 -22.29
N ASP A 65 0.56 15.20 -22.46
CA ASP A 65 1.26 16.24 -21.70
C ASP A 65 0.32 16.96 -20.72
N HIS A 66 -0.36 16.19 -19.87
CA HIS A 66 -1.25 16.67 -18.80
C HIS A 66 -1.03 15.89 -17.49
N GLY A 67 -1.88 16.11 -16.48
CA GLY A 67 -1.84 15.39 -15.21
C GLY A 67 -2.11 13.89 -15.38
N GLY A 68 -1.53 13.07 -14.49
CA GLY A 68 -1.74 11.61 -14.47
C GLY A 68 -1.01 10.83 -15.57
N THR A 69 -0.10 11.47 -16.30
CA THR A 69 0.65 10.87 -17.42
C THR A 69 1.99 10.30 -16.99
N TRP A 70 2.62 9.51 -17.85
CA TRP A 70 3.98 9.00 -17.66
C TRP A 70 4.95 10.11 -17.25
N LYS A 71 4.95 11.23 -17.98
CA LYS A 71 5.87 12.35 -17.77
C LYS A 71 5.65 13.03 -16.42
N THR A 72 4.40 13.24 -16.00
CA THR A 72 4.09 13.93 -14.74
C THR A 72 4.18 13.02 -13.52
N ARG A 73 3.94 11.71 -13.68
CA ARG A 73 4.07 10.72 -12.60
C ARG A 73 5.49 10.27 -12.37
N SER A 74 6.28 10.04 -13.42
CA SER A 74 7.69 9.65 -13.26
C SER A 74 8.48 10.73 -12.52
N LYS A 75 8.26 12.01 -12.86
CA LYS A 75 8.86 13.14 -12.13
C LYS A 75 8.53 13.15 -10.63
N ALA A 76 7.29 12.83 -10.26
CA ALA A 76 6.92 12.79 -8.84
C ALA A 76 7.53 11.60 -8.10
N VAL A 77 7.56 10.41 -8.73
CA VAL A 77 8.22 9.24 -8.15
C VAL A 77 9.72 9.50 -7.99
N ILE A 78 10.38 10.08 -8.99
CA ILE A 78 11.79 10.47 -8.91
C ILE A 78 12.02 11.48 -7.78
N GLY A 79 11.17 12.51 -7.68
CA GLY A 79 11.28 13.51 -6.60
C GLY A 79 11.12 12.89 -5.20
N VAL A 80 10.28 11.86 -5.03
CA VAL A 80 10.19 11.11 -3.77
C VAL A 80 11.49 10.35 -3.49
N VAL A 81 12.05 9.66 -4.48
CA VAL A 81 13.32 8.93 -4.34
C VAL A 81 14.48 9.86 -3.99
N GLU A 82 14.57 11.03 -4.64
CA GLU A 82 15.56 12.06 -4.34
C GLU A 82 15.44 12.58 -2.90
N ASN A 83 14.21 12.81 -2.43
CA ASN A 83 13.97 13.23 -1.05
C ASN A 83 14.35 12.17 -0.02
N ILE A 84 14.04 10.89 -0.29
CA ILE A 84 14.42 9.78 0.59
C ILE A 84 15.93 9.60 0.64
N HIS A 85 16.63 9.77 -0.50
CA HIS A 85 18.08 9.68 -0.58
C HIS A 85 18.79 10.69 0.33
N ASN A 86 18.20 11.88 0.50
CA ASN A 86 18.75 12.94 1.35
C ASN A 86 18.51 12.72 2.85
N SER A 87 17.87 11.62 3.26
CA SER A 87 17.67 11.30 4.67
C SER A 87 19.00 10.93 5.34
N PRO A 88 19.41 11.60 6.43
CA PRO A 88 20.74 11.45 7.03
C PRO A 88 20.96 10.13 7.77
N GLN A 89 19.92 9.32 7.98
CA GLN A 89 19.99 8.10 8.78
C GLN A 89 19.27 6.92 8.12
N GLY A 90 19.96 5.79 8.09
CA GLY A 90 19.36 4.51 7.70
C GLY A 90 18.37 4.05 8.77
N SER A 91 17.24 3.50 8.32
CA SER A 91 16.27 2.85 9.20
C SER A 91 16.24 1.35 8.91
N VAL A 92 16.04 0.54 9.96
CA VAL A 92 15.78 -0.89 9.81
C VAL A 92 14.29 -1.05 9.54
N ILE A 93 13.94 -1.56 8.35
CA ILE A 93 12.56 -1.77 7.94
C ILE A 93 12.29 -3.27 7.95
N THR A 94 11.27 -3.68 8.70
CA THR A 94 10.82 -5.07 8.78
C THR A 94 9.32 -5.15 8.56
N GLN A 95 8.85 -6.15 7.82
CA GLN A 95 7.44 -6.47 7.69
C GLN A 95 7.11 -7.60 8.69
N SER A 96 6.23 -7.33 9.65
CA SER A 96 5.81 -8.31 10.65
C SER A 96 4.39 -8.00 11.14
N SER A 97 3.79 -8.94 11.88
CA SER A 97 2.48 -8.70 12.51
C SER A 97 2.67 -7.94 13.82
N ALA A 98 1.88 -6.88 14.01
CA ALA A 98 1.92 -6.09 15.25
C ALA A 98 1.43 -6.87 16.49
N THR A 99 0.83 -8.06 16.31
CA THR A 99 0.42 -8.96 17.40
C THR A 99 1.45 -10.03 17.73
N SER A 100 2.59 -10.05 17.04
CA SER A 100 3.66 -11.03 17.24
C SER A 100 4.98 -10.46 16.68
N LEU A 101 5.61 -9.58 17.44
CA LEU A 101 6.84 -8.92 17.02
C LEU A 101 8.07 -9.84 17.26
N PRO A 102 9.04 -9.91 16.32
CA PRO A 102 10.20 -10.80 16.41
C PRO A 102 11.34 -10.21 17.25
N TYR A 103 11.04 -9.48 18.31
CA TYR A 103 12.01 -8.84 19.19
C TYR A 103 12.02 -9.54 20.56
N SER A 104 12.98 -9.24 21.42
CA SER A 104 12.92 -9.65 22.83
C SER A 104 12.04 -8.69 23.63
N ASP A 105 11.85 -8.97 24.92
CA ASP A 105 11.34 -7.99 25.87
C ASP A 105 12.40 -6.89 26.08
N ASP A 106 11.98 -5.70 26.54
CA ASP A 106 12.83 -4.52 26.78
C ASP A 106 13.80 -4.16 25.63
N TYR A 107 13.35 -4.37 24.39
CA TYR A 107 14.15 -4.17 23.18
C TYR A 107 14.16 -2.72 22.68
N PHE A 108 13.07 -1.98 22.89
CA PHE A 108 12.89 -0.61 22.38
C PHE A 108 12.92 0.43 23.51
N ASP A 109 13.50 1.60 23.26
CA ASP A 109 13.40 2.73 24.21
C ASP A 109 12.01 3.40 24.20
N ALA A 110 11.33 3.37 23.05
CA ALA A 110 10.01 3.95 22.86
C ALA A 110 9.29 3.31 21.67
N VAL A 111 7.96 3.28 21.74
CA VAL A 111 7.08 2.84 20.63
C VAL A 111 6.15 3.99 20.25
N PHE A 112 6.16 4.35 18.97
CA PHE A 112 5.21 5.29 18.37
C PHE A 112 4.30 4.52 17.42
N THR A 113 2.99 4.64 17.60
CA THR A 113 2.02 3.92 16.78
C THR A 113 0.78 4.77 16.51
N ASP A 114 0.23 4.64 15.30
CA ASP A 114 -1.10 5.14 14.90
C ASP A 114 -1.95 3.92 14.54
N PRO A 115 -2.73 3.36 15.50
CA PRO A 115 -3.48 2.12 15.29
C PRO A 115 -4.65 2.31 14.31
N PRO A 116 -5.18 1.22 13.71
CA PRO A 116 -6.39 1.32 12.91
C PRO A 116 -7.60 1.76 13.75
N TYR A 117 -8.57 2.44 13.13
CA TYR A 117 -9.76 2.96 13.77
C TYR A 117 -11.02 2.22 13.31
N TYR A 118 -11.40 1.14 14.00
CA TYR A 118 -12.60 0.34 13.71
C TYR A 118 -12.77 -0.01 12.22
N ASP A 119 -13.81 0.52 11.57
CA ASP A 119 -14.21 0.28 10.18
C ASP A 119 -13.75 1.38 9.21
N ASN A 120 -12.86 2.29 9.66
CA ASN A 120 -12.50 3.49 8.91
C ASN A 120 -11.85 3.20 7.55
N VAL A 121 -10.87 2.29 7.48
CA VAL A 121 -10.11 2.02 6.26
C VAL A 121 -9.94 0.52 6.01
N PRO A 122 -10.53 -0.04 4.95
CA PRO A 122 -10.36 -1.45 4.61
C PRO A 122 -9.11 -1.65 3.74
N TYR A 123 -7.91 -1.51 4.33
CA TYR A 123 -6.64 -1.47 3.60
C TYR A 123 -6.45 -2.68 2.69
N SER A 124 -6.70 -3.89 3.19
CA SER A 124 -6.50 -5.09 2.38
C SER A 124 -7.40 -5.12 1.12
N TYR A 125 -8.64 -4.64 1.20
CA TYR A 125 -9.52 -4.55 0.04
C TYR A 125 -9.07 -3.45 -0.93
N LEU A 126 -8.64 -2.30 -0.42
CA LEU A 126 -8.11 -1.22 -1.26
C LEU A 126 -6.80 -1.62 -1.93
N SER A 127 -5.93 -2.34 -1.22
CA SER A 127 -4.65 -2.83 -1.71
C SER A 127 -4.79 -3.86 -2.82
N ASP A 128 -5.93 -4.56 -2.92
CA ASP A 128 -6.17 -5.49 -4.04
C ASP A 128 -6.13 -4.79 -5.40
N PHE A 129 -6.46 -3.48 -5.45
CA PHE A 129 -6.32 -2.67 -6.66
C PHE A 129 -4.89 -2.68 -7.20
N PHE A 130 -3.89 -2.57 -6.32
CA PHE A 130 -2.47 -2.54 -6.67
C PHE A 130 -1.87 -3.95 -6.74
N TYR A 131 -2.27 -4.82 -5.82
CA TYR A 131 -1.72 -6.16 -5.66
C TYR A 131 -1.73 -6.97 -6.95
N VAL A 132 -2.82 -6.88 -7.73
CA VAL A 132 -2.96 -7.63 -8.98
C VAL A 132 -1.97 -7.19 -10.05
N TRP A 133 -1.58 -5.91 -10.07
CA TRP A 133 -0.60 -5.36 -11.02
C TRP A 133 0.81 -5.67 -10.56
N LEU A 134 1.14 -5.42 -9.29
CA LEU A 134 2.44 -5.78 -8.71
C LEU A 134 2.73 -7.29 -8.83
N LYS A 135 1.72 -8.14 -8.60
CA LYS A 135 1.87 -9.59 -8.80
C LYS A 135 2.28 -9.95 -10.24
N ARG A 136 1.75 -9.24 -11.23
CA ARG A 136 2.05 -9.47 -12.66
C ARG A 136 3.39 -8.89 -13.08
N THR A 137 3.78 -7.74 -12.51
CA THR A 137 5.01 -7.04 -12.89
C THR A 137 6.22 -7.57 -12.14
N VAL A 138 6.11 -7.74 -10.81
CA VAL A 138 7.24 -8.07 -9.91
C VAL A 138 6.99 -9.28 -9.03
N GLY A 139 5.83 -9.96 -9.15
CA GLY A 139 5.48 -11.08 -8.26
C GLY A 139 6.45 -12.27 -8.31
N HIS A 140 7.08 -12.52 -9.46
CA HIS A 140 8.11 -13.55 -9.61
C HIS A 140 9.41 -13.25 -8.84
N ILE A 141 9.63 -11.98 -8.49
CA ILE A 141 10.78 -11.51 -7.70
C ILE A 141 10.48 -11.58 -6.19
N TYR A 142 9.19 -11.51 -5.82
CA TYR A 142 8.70 -11.52 -4.45
C TYR A 142 7.64 -12.61 -4.24
N PRO A 143 7.98 -13.90 -4.41
CA PRO A 143 7.01 -14.99 -4.34
C PRO A 143 6.28 -15.05 -3.00
N ASP A 144 6.96 -14.72 -1.90
CA ASP A 144 6.38 -14.73 -0.55
C ASP A 144 5.31 -13.64 -0.37
N LEU A 145 5.51 -12.46 -0.96
CA LEU A 145 4.54 -11.35 -0.90
C LEU A 145 3.33 -11.59 -1.80
N PHE A 146 3.51 -12.30 -2.92
CA PHE A 146 2.48 -12.48 -3.94
C PHE A 146 1.96 -13.93 -4.05
N ALA A 147 2.12 -14.73 -3.00
CA ALA A 147 1.75 -16.14 -2.97
C ALA A 147 0.23 -16.37 -3.18
N THR A 148 -0.62 -15.49 -2.65
CA THR A 148 -2.08 -15.62 -2.70
C THR A 148 -2.68 -14.93 -3.93
N PRO A 149 -3.91 -15.26 -4.36
CA PRO A 149 -4.57 -14.57 -5.45
C PRO A 149 -4.82 -13.07 -5.20
N LEU A 150 -5.13 -12.71 -3.95
CA LEU A 150 -5.40 -11.36 -3.45
C LEU A 150 -4.69 -11.16 -2.10
N THR A 151 -4.69 -9.93 -1.57
CA THR A 151 -4.05 -9.67 -0.28
C THR A 151 -4.76 -10.40 0.88
N PRO A 152 -4.04 -10.84 1.92
CA PRO A 152 -4.63 -11.50 3.08
C PRO A 152 -5.63 -10.60 3.82
N LYS A 153 -6.83 -11.14 4.10
CA LYS A 153 -7.92 -10.42 4.82
C LYS A 153 -8.09 -10.86 6.28
N LYS A 154 -7.70 -12.11 6.58
CA LYS A 154 -8.09 -12.82 7.80
C LYS A 154 -7.59 -12.17 9.10
N ASN A 155 -6.39 -11.60 9.07
CA ASN A 155 -5.71 -11.08 10.26
C ASN A 155 -5.65 -9.54 10.28
N GLU A 156 -6.38 -8.87 9.39
CA GLU A 156 -6.44 -7.42 9.36
C GLU A 156 -7.31 -6.90 10.52
N ILE A 157 -6.79 -5.94 11.27
CA ILE A 157 -7.46 -5.37 12.45
C ILE A 157 -8.43 -4.27 11.99
N VAL A 158 -9.57 -4.67 11.42
CA VAL A 158 -10.66 -3.80 10.96
C VAL A 158 -12.01 -4.41 11.38
N ALA A 159 -12.93 -3.57 11.84
CA ALA A 159 -14.26 -3.99 12.32
C ALA A 159 -15.24 -4.26 11.15
N TYR A 160 -15.02 -5.33 10.38
CA TYR A 160 -15.87 -5.65 9.23
C TYR A 160 -17.28 -6.11 9.61
N THR A 161 -18.24 -5.82 8.73
CA THR A 161 -19.64 -6.26 8.86
C THR A 161 -19.92 -7.62 8.20
N ASN A 162 -18.95 -8.17 7.45
CA ASN A 162 -19.10 -9.41 6.69
C ASN A 162 -18.91 -10.69 7.53
N PHE A 163 -18.64 -10.55 8.83
CA PHE A 163 -18.63 -11.67 9.76
C PHE A 163 -20.05 -12.27 9.91
N PRO A 164 -20.20 -13.58 10.20
CA PRO A 164 -21.52 -14.20 10.38
C PRO A 164 -22.38 -13.51 11.46
N GLY A 165 -21.76 -13.04 12.54
CA GLY A 165 -22.39 -12.24 13.60
C GLY A 165 -22.44 -10.74 13.32
N GLY A 166 -22.18 -10.31 12.09
CA GLY A 166 -22.25 -8.94 11.65
C GLY A 166 -21.24 -8.02 12.34
N PHE A 167 -21.64 -6.75 12.51
CA PHE A 167 -20.78 -5.72 13.08
C PHE A 167 -20.33 -6.01 14.52
N ASP A 168 -21.19 -6.60 15.36
CA ASP A 168 -20.84 -6.89 16.75
C ASP A 168 -19.74 -7.94 16.88
N GLU A 169 -19.69 -8.91 15.95
CA GLU A 169 -18.57 -9.85 15.88
C GLU A 169 -17.30 -9.20 15.35
N GLY A 170 -17.38 -8.42 14.27
CA GLY A 170 -16.24 -7.69 13.72
C GLY A 170 -15.63 -6.70 14.74
N LYS A 171 -16.48 -6.02 15.51
CA LYS A 171 -16.06 -5.13 16.60
C LYS A 171 -15.29 -5.88 17.69
N ARG A 172 -15.80 -7.03 18.15
CA ARG A 172 -15.09 -7.85 19.15
C ARG A 172 -13.75 -8.35 18.62
N PHE A 173 -13.71 -8.82 17.38
CA PHE A 173 -12.47 -9.23 16.72
C PHE A 173 -11.45 -8.09 16.66
N PHE A 174 -11.88 -6.89 16.27
CA PHE A 174 -11.05 -5.69 16.25
C PHE A 174 -10.47 -5.39 17.64
N GLU A 175 -11.31 -5.32 18.68
CA GLU A 175 -10.88 -5.02 20.05
C GLU A 175 -9.91 -6.08 20.59
N ASP A 176 -10.17 -7.37 20.35
CA ASP A 176 -9.31 -8.47 20.78
C ASP A 176 -7.93 -8.45 20.10
N MET A 177 -7.90 -8.19 18.78
CA MET A 177 -6.64 -8.14 18.02
C MET A 177 -5.84 -6.88 18.33
N LEU A 178 -6.51 -5.73 18.51
CA LEU A 178 -5.86 -4.50 18.92
C LEU A 178 -5.25 -4.63 20.32
N LYS A 179 -5.98 -5.27 21.25
CA LYS A 179 -5.46 -5.60 22.58
C LYS A 179 -4.19 -6.44 22.50
N LYS A 180 -4.18 -7.50 21.68
CA LYS A 180 -2.96 -8.32 21.47
C LYS A 180 -1.80 -7.48 20.92
N SER A 181 -2.09 -6.57 19.99
CA SER A 181 -1.07 -5.68 19.45
C SER A 181 -0.47 -4.75 20.51
N PHE A 182 -1.29 -4.22 21.41
CA PHE A 182 -0.80 -3.37 22.50
C PHE A 182 -0.09 -4.15 23.61
N GLN A 183 -0.35 -5.45 23.76
CA GLN A 183 0.47 -6.29 24.64
C GLN A 183 1.91 -6.43 24.11
N GLU A 184 2.14 -6.31 22.81
CA GLU A 184 3.50 -6.29 22.26
C GLU A 184 4.27 -4.99 22.56
N ILE A 185 3.61 -3.94 23.07
CA ILE A 185 4.27 -2.68 23.47
C ILE A 185 5.08 -2.86 24.75
N PHE A 186 4.82 -3.90 25.56
CA PHE A 186 5.63 -4.22 26.75
C PHE A 186 7.09 -4.60 26.44
N ARG A 187 7.50 -4.58 25.16
CA ARG A 187 8.89 -4.69 24.71
C ARG A 187 9.69 -3.40 24.91
N VAL A 188 9.18 -2.46 25.71
CA VAL A 188 9.83 -1.20 26.05
C VAL A 188 10.37 -1.28 27.47
N SER A 189 11.64 -0.93 27.65
CA SER A 189 12.36 -0.92 28.94
C SER A 189 11.90 0.19 29.89
#